data_AF-A0A436GB38-F1
#
_entry.id   AF-A0A436GB38-F1
#
_cell.length_a   1.000
_cell.length_b   1.000
_cell.length_c   1.000
_cell.angle_alpha   90.00
_cell.angle_beta   90.00
_cell.angle_gamma   90.00
#
_symmetry.space_group_name_H-M   'P 1'
#
loop_
_entity.id
_entity.type
_entity.pdbx_description
1 polymer ?
#
loop_
_entity_poly.entity_id
_entity_poly.type
_entity_poly.pdbx_seq_one_letter_code
_entity_poly.pdbx_strand_id
1 'polypeptide(L)' 'MKTAMRLSLGKTPLLAAALGLLAVLGSAVQPATAEERAKDLFGAKKLPAATAARSIGFYSKGCFAGGVAIPL' A
#
# COMPACT_ATOMS: atom_id res chain seq x y z
N MET A 1 -13.38 54.50 17.99
CA MET A 1 -12.23 53.58 18.19
C MET A 1 -12.38 52.42 17.22
N LYS A 2 -11.70 52.46 16.07
CA LYS A 2 -11.71 51.39 15.05
C LYS A 2 -10.26 51.07 14.71
N THR A 3 -9.71 50.06 15.36
CA THR A 3 -8.37 49.57 15.05
C THR A 3 -8.53 48.37 14.13
N ALA A 4 -8.44 48.64 12.82
CA ALA A 4 -8.34 47.62 11.80
C ALA A 4 -6.98 46.92 11.95
N MET A 5 -7.01 45.72 12.53
CA MET A 5 -5.85 44.85 12.62
C MET A 5 -5.54 44.35 11.20
N ARG A 6 -4.59 45.01 10.54
CA ARG A 6 -4.05 44.59 9.26
C ARG A 6 -3.31 43.27 9.47
N LEU A 7 -3.90 42.17 9.00
CA LEU A 7 -3.23 40.87 8.98
C LEU A 7 -1.98 41.01 8.08
N SER A 8 -0.80 40.86 8.69
CA SER A 8 0.48 40.81 8.00
C SER A 8 0.47 39.65 6.99
N LEU A 9 0.42 40.01 5.70
CA LEU A 9 0.13 39.13 4.56
C LEU A 9 1.42 38.63 3.85
N GLY A 10 2.54 38.50 4.57
CA GLY A 10 3.85 38.28 3.94
C GLY A 10 4.28 36.81 3.75
N LYS A 11 3.76 35.88 4.55
CA LYS A 11 4.22 34.46 4.57
C LYS A 11 3.11 33.42 4.69
N THR A 12 1.90 33.86 5.03
CA THR A 12 0.69 33.04 5.19
C THR A 12 0.07 32.49 3.89
N PRO A 13 0.10 33.18 2.71
CA PRO A 13 -0.58 32.63 1.53
C PRO A 13 0.18 31.43 0.94
N LEU A 14 1.51 31.41 1.04
CA LEU A 14 2.34 30.28 0.60
C LEU A 14 2.10 29.03 1.45
N LEU A 15 1.97 29.19 2.77
CA LEU A 15 1.63 28.09 3.67
C LEU A 15 0.23 27.55 3.40
N ALA A 16 -0.76 28.42 3.23
CA ALA A 16 -2.13 28.02 2.91
C ALA A 16 -2.20 27.29 1.55
N ALA A 17 -1.47 27.75 0.54
CA ALA A 17 -1.36 27.08 -0.75
C ALA A 17 -0.68 25.70 -0.65
N ALA A 18 0.39 25.58 0.14
CA ALA A 18 1.08 24.32 0.37
C ALA A 18 0.19 23.28 1.10
N LEU A 19 -0.56 23.73 2.12
CA LEU A 19 -1.54 22.89 2.82
C LEU A 19 -2.70 22.48 1.92
N GLY A 20 -3.22 23.40 1.11
CA GLY A 20 -4.25 23.10 0.11
C GLY A 20 -3.78 22.08 -0.93
N LEU A 21 -2.54 22.22 -1.41
CA LEU A 21 -1.95 21.27 -2.35
C LEU A 21 -1.75 19.88 -1.71
N LEU A 22 -1.29 19.81 -0.46
CA LEU A 22 -1.18 18.54 0.26
C LEU A 22 -2.54 17.85 0.45
N ALA A 23 -3.60 18.62 0.75
CA ALA A 23 -4.95 18.09 0.93
C ALA A 23 -5.53 17.52 -0.37
N VAL A 24 -5.29 18.19 -1.50
CA VAL A 24 -5.68 17.70 -2.83
C VAL A 24 -4.92 16.41 -3.18
N LEU A 25 -3.61 16.36 -2.93
CA LEU A 25 -2.80 15.17 -3.21
C LEU A 25 -3.14 13.98 -2.29
N GLY A 26 -3.53 14.24 -1.04
CA GLY A 26 -3.93 13.20 -0.08
C GLY A 26 -5.31 12.58 -0.34
N SER A 27 -6.17 13.24 -1.13
CA SER A 27 -7.55 12.77 -1.37
C SER A 27 -7.65 11.58 -2.32
N ALA A 28 -6.57 11.22 -3.03
CA ALA A 28 -6.50 10.07 -3.92
C ALA A 28 -6.08 8.76 -3.22
N VAL A 29 -5.87 8.79 -1.90
CA VAL A 29 -5.46 7.60 -1.15
C VAL A 29 -6.68 6.70 -0.95
N GLN A 30 -6.73 5.62 -1.72
CA GLN A 30 -7.67 4.53 -1.47
C GLN A 30 -7.44 3.98 -0.05
N PRO A 31 -8.51 3.67 0.71
CA PRO A 31 -8.36 3.01 1.99
C PRO A 31 -7.63 1.68 1.79
N ALA A 32 -6.51 1.50 2.51
CA ALA A 32 -5.80 0.24 2.52
C ALA A 32 -6.71 -0.82 3.15
N THR A 33 -7.32 -1.65 2.31
CA THR A 33 -8.08 -2.82 2.75
C THR A 33 -7.12 -3.99 2.92
N ALA A 34 -7.36 -4.80 3.95
CA ALA A 34 -6.61 -6.03 4.10
C ALA A 34 -7.02 -6.99 2.99
N GLU A 35 -6.05 -7.34 2.13
CA GLU A 35 -6.23 -8.43 1.19
C GLU A 35 -6.48 -9.74 1.97
N GLU A 36 -7.15 -10.70 1.33
CA GLU A 36 -7.38 -11.99 1.95
C GLU A 36 -6.06 -12.66 2.36
N ARG A 37 -6.05 -13.27 3.54
CA ARG A 37 -4.80 -13.79 4.10
C ARG A 37 -4.24 -14.85 3.17
N ALA A 38 -2.93 -14.78 2.95
CA ALA A 38 -2.18 -15.76 2.17
C ALA A 38 -2.46 -17.21 2.59
N LYS A 39 -2.60 -17.47 3.91
CA LYS A 39 -2.93 -18.80 4.43
C LYS A 39 -4.24 -19.34 3.85
N ASP A 40 -5.25 -18.49 3.74
CA ASP A 40 -6.58 -18.86 3.31
C ASP A 40 -6.60 -19.03 1.78
N LEU A 41 -5.97 -18.10 1.04
CA LEU A 41 -5.85 -18.19 -0.43
C LEU A 41 -5.04 -19.40 -0.91
N PHE A 42 -3.83 -19.61 -0.37
CA PHE A 42 -2.95 -20.69 -0.82
C PHE A 42 -3.32 -22.03 -0.21
N GLY A 43 -3.77 -22.05 1.05
CA GLY A 43 -4.22 -23.28 1.72
C GLY A 43 -5.48 -23.89 1.08
N ALA A 44 -6.31 -23.07 0.43
CA ALA A 44 -7.45 -23.56 -0.33
C ALA A 44 -7.07 -24.31 -1.63
N LYS A 45 -5.82 -24.19 -2.11
CA LYS A 45 -5.37 -24.86 -3.33
C LYS A 45 -4.79 -26.24 -3.03
N LYS A 46 -5.41 -27.27 -3.60
CA LYS A 46 -4.97 -28.68 -3.46
C LYS A 46 -3.75 -29.01 -4.31
N LEU A 47 -3.60 -28.34 -5.45
CA LEU A 47 -2.52 -28.60 -6.41
C LEU A 47 -1.56 -27.39 -6.46
N PRO A 48 -0.26 -27.63 -6.68
CA PRO A 48 0.69 -26.56 -6.97
C PRO A 48 0.30 -25.76 -8.22
N ALA A 49 0.82 -24.54 -8.34
CA ALA A 49 0.63 -23.74 -9.54
C ALA A 49 1.18 -24.47 -10.77
N ALA A 50 0.42 -24.49 -11.87
CA ALA A 50 0.76 -25.12 -13.14
C ALA A 50 1.79 -24.28 -13.93
N THR A 51 2.97 -24.11 -13.35
CA THR A 51 4.08 -23.32 -13.88
C THR A 51 5.38 -24.09 -13.70
N ALA A 52 6.47 -23.62 -14.31
CA ALA A 52 7.80 -24.17 -14.04
C ALA A 52 8.17 -24.04 -12.55
N ALA A 53 8.97 -24.99 -12.06
CA ALA A 53 9.42 -25.02 -10.67
C ALA A 53 10.33 -23.81 -10.37
N ARG A 54 10.01 -23.05 -9.32
CA ARG A 54 10.79 -21.86 -8.93
C ARG A 54 10.60 -21.49 -7.47
N SER A 55 11.70 -21.14 -6.80
CA SER A 55 11.72 -20.47 -5.50
C SER A 55 11.69 -18.95 -5.68
N ILE A 56 10.85 -18.26 -4.92
CA ILE A 56 10.66 -16.82 -5.00
C ILE A 56 10.94 -16.23 -3.61
N GLY A 57 11.99 -15.41 -3.50
CA GLY A 57 12.41 -14.81 -2.22
C GLY A 57 13.31 -15.71 -1.38
N PHE A 58 13.28 -15.53 -0.06
CA PHE A 58 14.14 -16.24 0.90
C PHE A 58 13.43 -17.47 1.47
N TYR A 59 14.21 -18.49 1.84
CA TYR A 59 13.71 -19.77 2.36
C TYR A 59 12.61 -19.63 3.44
N SER A 60 12.82 -18.77 4.44
CA SER A 60 11.90 -18.63 5.58
C SER A 60 10.75 -17.63 5.37
N LYS A 61 10.80 -16.85 4.28
CA LYS A 61 9.84 -15.75 3.96
C LYS A 61 9.66 -15.62 2.45
N GLY A 62 9.40 -16.74 1.78
CA GLY A 62 9.29 -16.82 0.34
C GLY A 62 8.12 -17.70 -0.11
N CYS A 63 7.98 -17.81 -1.43
CA CYS A 63 6.97 -18.64 -2.09
C CYS A 63 7.64 -19.73 -2.95
N PHE A 64 6.89 -20.78 -3.28
CA PHE A 64 7.30 -21.84 -4.19
C PHE A 64 6.19 -22.14 -5.19
N ALA A 65 6.53 -22.25 -6.48
CA ALA A 65 5.60 -22.55 -7.56
C ALA A 65 6.07 -23.78 -8.35
N GLY A 66 5.17 -24.47 -9.04
CA GLY A 66 5.51 -25.62 -9.89
C GLY A 66 6.01 -26.85 -9.14
N GLY A 67 5.60 -27.03 -7.88
CA GLY A 67 5.97 -28.19 -7.08
C GLY A 67 5.43 -29.51 -7.62
N VAL A 68 6.13 -30.61 -7.33
CA VAL A 68 5.69 -31.98 -7.65
C VAL A 68 5.56 -32.79 -6.36
N ALA A 69 4.64 -33.76 -6.35
CA ALA A 69 4.47 -34.66 -5.22
C ALA A 69 5.69 -35.59 -5.10
N ILE A 70 6.20 -35.77 -3.87
CA ILE A 70 7.28 -36.73 -3.59
C ILE A 70 6.62 -38.11 -3.42
N PRO A 71 7.10 -39.16 -4.11
CA PRO A 71 6.60 -40.52 -3.93
C PRO A 71 6.76 -41.00 -2.47
N LEU A 72 5.83 -41.85 -2.04
CA LEU A 72 5.91 -42.58 -0.76
C LEU A 72 6.74 -43.85 -0.90
#